data_AF-A0A7S0FTN1-F1
#
_entry.id   AF-A0A7S0FTN1-F1
#
_cell.length_a   1.000
_cell.length_b   1.000
_cell.length_c   1.000
_cell.angle_alpha   90.00
_cell.angle_beta   90.00
_cell.angle_gamma   90.00
#
_symmetry.space_group_name_H-M   'P 1'
#
loop_
_entity.id
_entity.type
_entity.pdbx_description
1 polymer ?
#
loop_
_entity_poly.entity_id
_entity_poly.type
_entity_poly.pdbx_seq_one_letter_code
_entity_poly.pdbx_strand_id
1 'polypeptide(L)'
;MPHKRSRPSAQQRILVILDMNGVLLTRSGQKKQNAQLRPHLEALLDTLWGLQDRLVVAVWSSMIARNLHPLVEVAFGNRAEDLAFVWDQSWCTYRRVPGMAKPLLRKDLVWLSSSPWASYVPDSVLLVDDDPIKCSENPAGTAIHPSTFTTSATSDTELLRLAAYLQVLASSECGSVPEFVLARPYDSFQEEEVPPLEPPAKRLRGCGIESGGDSDGSEPVAGLRAVEAFWQDAADWLPARLLQALPDGSGWVRWDEDGSESTVPPDWWRDPVRRWRRVESRKKPGVFYYHDASTGETQLEPPAPWEQRESRRQAGVFYYWNRVTGVTSVEKPDLEDL
;
A
#
# COMPACT_ATOMS: atom_id res chain seq x y z
N MET A 1 -42.01 19.49 43.83
CA MET A 1 -40.86 18.66 43.41
C MET A 1 -40.59 18.98 41.94
N PRO A 2 -39.54 19.73 41.59
CA PRO A 2 -39.22 19.97 40.19
C PRO A 2 -38.58 18.70 39.60
N HIS A 3 -39.19 18.19 38.52
CA HIS A 3 -38.62 17.11 37.73
C HIS A 3 -37.28 17.59 37.12
N LYS A 4 -36.17 17.00 37.57
CA LYS A 4 -34.88 17.10 36.86
C LYS A 4 -35.08 16.49 35.48
N ARG A 5 -35.20 17.33 34.45
CA ARG A 5 -34.97 16.91 33.07
C ARG A 5 -33.55 16.35 33.03
N SER A 6 -33.40 15.06 32.76
CA SER A 6 -32.12 14.46 32.44
C SER A 6 -31.51 15.22 31.28
N ARG A 7 -30.28 15.69 31.42
CA ARG A 7 -29.51 16.18 30.27
C ARG A 7 -29.47 15.03 29.25
N PRO A 8 -29.77 15.26 27.96
CA PRO A 8 -29.50 14.25 26.95
C PRO A 8 -28.02 13.89 27.05
N SER A 9 -27.71 12.59 27.12
CA SER A 9 -26.33 12.12 26.96
C SER A 9 -25.80 12.68 25.65
N ALA A 10 -24.58 13.24 25.66
CA ALA A 10 -23.95 13.66 24.42
C ALA A 10 -23.88 12.45 23.48
N GLN A 11 -24.46 12.57 22.29
CA GLN A 11 -24.38 11.54 21.25
C GLN A 11 -22.90 11.33 20.93
N GLN A 12 -22.46 10.07 20.88
CA GLN A 12 -21.08 9.74 20.50
C GLN A 12 -20.82 10.26 19.08
N ARG A 13 -19.63 10.84 18.85
CA ARG A 13 -19.18 11.26 17.52
C ARG A 13 -18.99 10.04 16.62
N ILE A 14 -19.02 10.25 15.31
CA ILE A 14 -18.76 9.22 14.31
C ILE A 14 -17.28 9.24 13.94
N LEU A 15 -16.60 8.10 14.00
CA LEU A 15 -15.24 7.92 13.51
C LEU A 15 -15.28 7.65 12.00
N VAL A 16 -14.78 8.59 11.19
CA VAL A 16 -14.63 8.45 9.74
C VAL A 16 -13.18 8.11 9.43
N ILE A 17 -12.97 6.93 8.84
CA ILE A 17 -11.64 6.41 8.50
C ILE A 17 -11.48 6.48 6.98
N LEU A 18 -10.51 7.25 6.51
CA LEU A 18 -10.26 7.47 5.08
C LEU A 18 -9.10 6.60 4.59
N ASP A 19 -9.30 5.87 3.48
CA ASP A 19 -8.18 5.42 2.66
C ASP A 19 -7.50 6.60 1.98
N MET A 20 -6.24 6.41 1.60
CA MET A 20 -5.44 7.40 0.90
C MET A 20 -5.44 7.17 -0.61
N ASN A 21 -4.80 6.08 -1.06
CA ASN A 21 -4.59 5.82 -2.48
C ASN A 21 -5.85 5.22 -3.11
N GLY A 22 -6.36 5.87 -4.16
CA GLY A 22 -7.63 5.52 -4.79
C GLY A 22 -8.81 6.34 -4.26
N VAL A 23 -8.71 6.89 -3.04
CA VAL A 23 -9.76 7.74 -2.45
C VAL A 23 -9.36 9.22 -2.47
N LEU A 24 -8.33 9.63 -1.74
CA LEU A 24 -7.93 11.05 -1.59
C LEU A 24 -6.86 11.48 -2.58
N LEU A 25 -6.09 10.52 -3.09
CA LEU A 25 -5.01 10.76 -4.03
C LEU A 25 -4.75 9.52 -4.88
N THR A 26 -3.97 9.68 -5.94
CA THR A 26 -3.42 8.56 -6.71
C THR A 26 -1.92 8.74 -6.88
N ARG A 27 -1.20 7.63 -7.11
CA ARG A 27 0.26 7.64 -7.31
C ARG A 27 0.61 7.02 -8.65
N SER A 28 1.43 7.69 -9.44
CA SER A 28 2.10 7.11 -10.61
C SER A 28 3.54 6.72 -10.27
N GLY A 29 3.75 5.50 -9.78
CA GLY A 29 5.10 5.02 -9.38
C GLY A 29 5.51 5.44 -7.95
N GLN A 30 6.80 5.32 -7.60
CA GLN A 30 7.23 5.33 -6.20
C GLN A 30 7.69 6.70 -5.63
N LYS A 31 7.98 7.72 -6.44
CA LYS A 31 8.44 9.03 -5.93
C LYS A 31 7.29 9.86 -5.34
N LYS A 32 7.53 10.60 -4.24
CA LYS A 32 6.54 11.52 -3.61
C LYS A 32 5.97 12.55 -4.60
N GLN A 33 6.80 12.97 -5.55
CA GLN A 33 6.47 13.94 -6.61
C GLN A 33 5.44 13.42 -7.63
N ASN A 34 5.11 12.12 -7.57
CA ASN A 34 4.18 11.46 -8.47
C ASN A 34 2.81 11.20 -7.83
N ALA A 35 2.56 11.75 -6.64
CA ALA A 35 1.25 11.72 -6.02
C ALA A 35 0.41 12.91 -6.53
N GLN A 36 -0.78 12.62 -7.05
CA GLN A 36 -1.76 13.61 -7.45
C GLN A 36 -2.91 13.58 -6.44
N LEU A 37 -3.16 14.72 -5.78
CA LEU A 37 -4.34 14.88 -4.93
C LEU A 37 -5.60 14.84 -5.79
N ARG A 38 -6.65 14.19 -5.27
CA ARG A 38 -7.93 14.14 -5.95
C ARG A 38 -8.58 15.53 -5.97
N PRO A 39 -9.20 15.95 -7.09
CA PRO A 39 -9.94 17.20 -7.14
C PRO A 39 -10.95 17.31 -5.99
N HIS A 40 -11.16 18.55 -5.53
CA HIS A 40 -12.08 18.88 -4.42
C HIS A 40 -11.70 18.32 -3.05
N LEU A 41 -10.46 17.85 -2.85
CA LEU A 41 -9.98 17.41 -1.53
C LEU A 41 -10.19 18.48 -0.45
N GLU A 42 -9.88 19.75 -0.73
CA GLU A 42 -10.06 20.82 0.25
C GLU A 42 -11.53 20.99 0.68
N ALA A 43 -12.50 20.81 -0.23
CA ALA A 43 -13.92 20.89 0.11
C ALA A 43 -14.37 19.75 1.03
N LEU A 44 -13.81 18.54 0.84
CA LEU A 44 -14.02 17.42 1.76
C LEU A 44 -13.41 17.72 3.13
N LEU A 45 -12.18 18.23 3.18
CA LEU A 45 -11.52 18.58 4.44
C LEU A 45 -12.28 19.69 5.18
N ASP A 46 -12.71 20.74 4.49
CA ASP A 46 -13.53 21.80 5.09
C ASP A 46 -14.84 21.25 5.67
N THR A 47 -15.46 20.27 5.00
CA THR A 47 -16.65 19.59 5.52
C THR A 47 -16.34 18.78 6.78
N LEU A 48 -15.29 17.96 6.76
CA LEU A 48 -14.89 17.11 7.89
C LEU A 48 -14.56 17.92 9.15
N TRP A 49 -13.77 19.00 9.01
CA TRP A 49 -13.42 19.86 10.13
C TRP A 49 -14.54 20.83 10.51
N GLY A 50 -15.41 21.20 9.58
CA GLY A 50 -16.64 21.94 9.86
C GLY A 50 -17.62 21.14 10.74
N LEU A 51 -17.57 19.81 10.66
CA LEU A 51 -18.40 18.87 11.41
C LEU A 51 -17.66 18.23 12.60
N GLN A 52 -16.61 18.86 13.11
CA GLN A 52 -15.79 18.31 14.20
C GLN A 52 -16.53 18.11 15.53
N ASP A 53 -17.72 18.66 15.72
CA ASP A 53 -18.57 18.35 16.88
C ASP A 53 -19.31 17.01 16.72
N ARG A 54 -19.40 16.49 15.48
CA ARG A 54 -20.10 15.25 15.10
C ARG A 54 -19.17 14.16 14.58
N LEU A 55 -18.07 14.51 13.93
CA LEU A 55 -17.16 13.58 13.25
C LEU A 55 -15.77 13.62 13.89
N VAL A 56 -15.11 12.47 13.97
CA VAL A 56 -13.69 12.30 14.27
C VAL A 56 -13.03 11.71 13.02
N VAL A 57 -11.90 12.25 12.57
CA VAL A 57 -11.26 11.84 11.31
C VAL A 57 -10.02 11.01 11.58
N ALA A 58 -9.84 9.91 10.87
CA ALA A 58 -8.64 9.09 10.88
C ALA A 58 -8.23 8.67 9.47
N VAL A 59 -6.98 8.26 9.32
CA VAL A 59 -6.46 7.67 8.08
C VAL A 59 -6.10 6.21 8.32
N TRP A 60 -6.49 5.34 7.39
CA TRP A 60 -6.01 3.97 7.36
C TRP A 60 -5.67 3.60 5.93
N SER A 61 -4.40 3.34 5.65
CA SER A 61 -3.89 3.06 4.32
C SER A 61 -3.17 1.72 4.24
N SER A 62 -3.28 1.05 3.10
CA SER A 62 -2.46 -0.13 2.78
C SER A 62 -1.01 0.22 2.40
N MET A 63 -0.61 1.49 2.45
CA MET A 63 0.78 1.91 2.26
C MET A 63 1.58 1.69 3.53
N ILE A 64 2.84 1.28 3.39
CA ILE A 64 3.81 1.31 4.49
C ILE A 64 4.04 2.73 5.03
N ALA A 65 4.41 2.85 6.29
CA ALA A 65 4.57 4.13 7.01
C ALA A 65 5.42 5.15 6.24
N ARG A 66 6.61 4.75 5.75
CA ARG A 66 7.54 5.66 5.02
C ARG A 66 6.93 6.29 3.77
N ASN A 67 5.95 5.63 3.15
CA ASN A 67 5.22 6.13 2.00
C ASN A 67 3.98 6.94 2.42
N LEU A 68 3.33 6.53 3.51
CA LEU A 68 2.08 7.11 3.97
C LEU A 68 2.28 8.50 4.59
N HIS A 69 3.15 8.64 5.60
CA HIS A 69 3.23 9.86 6.40
C HIS A 69 3.51 11.12 5.56
N PRO A 70 4.46 11.12 4.60
CA PRO A 70 4.68 12.30 3.77
C PRO A 70 3.50 12.69 2.90
N LEU A 71 2.61 11.73 2.57
CA LEU A 71 1.39 11.99 1.79
C LEU A 71 0.24 12.49 2.66
N VAL A 72 0.16 12.03 3.91
CA VAL A 72 -0.79 12.57 4.89
C VAL A 72 -0.49 14.05 5.14
N GLU A 73 0.77 14.42 5.35
CA GLU A 73 1.16 15.83 5.51
C GLU A 73 0.78 16.68 4.30
N VAL A 74 0.96 16.16 3.08
CA VAL A 74 0.60 16.88 1.84
C VAL A 74 -0.91 17.00 1.68
N ALA A 75 -1.67 15.94 1.98
CA ALA A 75 -3.11 15.91 1.79
C ALA A 75 -3.85 16.72 2.85
N PHE A 76 -3.43 16.65 4.12
CA PHE A 76 -4.15 17.24 5.25
C PHE A 76 -3.52 18.56 5.74
N GLY A 77 -2.26 18.85 5.41
CA GLY A 77 -1.57 20.05 5.87
C GLY A 77 -1.51 20.12 7.40
N ASN A 78 -1.83 21.28 7.96
CA ASN A 78 -1.88 21.50 9.41
C ASN A 78 -2.93 20.62 10.12
N ARG A 79 -3.96 20.17 9.40
CA ARG A 79 -5.02 19.31 9.93
C ARG A 79 -4.54 17.88 10.22
N ALA A 80 -3.35 17.49 9.74
CA ALA A 80 -2.79 16.16 9.96
C ALA A 80 -2.57 15.85 11.46
N GLU A 81 -2.26 16.87 12.26
CA GLU A 81 -2.05 16.74 13.72
C GLU A 81 -3.35 16.46 14.48
N ASP A 82 -4.51 16.80 13.90
CA ASP A 82 -5.84 16.60 14.50
C ASP A 82 -6.42 15.21 14.19
N LEU A 83 -5.74 14.40 13.37
CA LEU A 83 -6.19 13.05 13.04
C LEU A 83 -6.17 12.16 14.29
N ALA A 84 -7.25 11.41 14.49
CA ALA A 84 -7.38 10.43 15.56
C ALA A 84 -6.27 9.36 15.53
N PHE A 85 -5.92 8.91 14.33
CA PHE A 85 -4.78 8.06 14.06
C PHE A 85 -4.42 8.07 12.57
N VAL A 86 -3.20 7.64 12.28
CA VAL A 86 -2.72 7.34 10.93
C VAL A 86 -2.21 5.90 10.96
N TRP A 87 -3.00 4.98 10.44
CA TRP A 87 -2.66 3.56 10.36
C TRP A 87 -2.12 3.21 8.98
N ASP A 88 -0.92 2.65 8.97
CA ASP A 88 -0.27 2.12 7.77
C ASP A 88 -0.56 0.63 7.56
N GLN A 89 0.10 0.04 6.56
CA GLN A 89 0.00 -1.37 6.21
C GLN A 89 0.15 -2.34 7.39
N SER A 90 0.94 -2.00 8.42
CA SER A 90 1.15 -2.85 9.61
C SER A 90 -0.14 -3.11 10.40
N TRP A 91 -1.15 -2.26 10.23
CA TRP A 91 -2.48 -2.43 10.81
C TRP A 91 -3.44 -3.16 9.88
N CYS A 92 -3.04 -3.51 8.66
CA CYS A 92 -3.88 -4.31 7.77
C CYS A 92 -3.81 -5.80 8.10
N THR A 93 -4.94 -6.51 7.96
CA THR A 93 -4.96 -7.96 8.00
C THR A 93 -4.49 -8.52 6.65
N TYR A 94 -3.36 -9.22 6.66
CA TYR A 94 -2.86 -9.93 5.49
C TYR A 94 -3.75 -11.11 5.15
N ARG A 95 -4.22 -11.20 3.90
CA ARG A 95 -4.93 -12.36 3.37
C ARG A 95 -4.43 -12.73 1.98
N ARG A 96 -4.00 -13.97 1.80
CA ARG A 96 -3.70 -14.50 0.46
C ARG A 96 -5.00 -14.93 -0.22
N VAL A 97 -5.34 -14.30 -1.33
CA VAL A 97 -6.55 -14.61 -2.12
C VAL A 97 -6.12 -15.33 -3.41
N PRO A 98 -6.67 -16.51 -3.72
CA PRO A 98 -6.37 -17.21 -4.97
C PRO A 98 -6.63 -16.32 -6.19
N GLY A 99 -5.67 -16.25 -7.11
CA GLY A 99 -5.77 -15.44 -8.32
C GLY A 99 -5.30 -13.99 -8.17
N MET A 100 -5.04 -13.49 -6.96
CA MET A 100 -4.41 -12.18 -6.77
C MET A 100 -2.88 -12.31 -6.76
N ALA A 101 -2.21 -11.51 -7.59
CA ALA A 101 -0.74 -11.49 -7.69
C ALA A 101 -0.08 -10.95 -6.40
N LYS A 102 -0.75 -10.03 -5.71
CA LYS A 102 -0.35 -9.50 -4.41
C LYS A 102 -1.35 -9.93 -3.34
N PRO A 103 -0.90 -10.10 -2.09
CA PRO A 103 -1.80 -10.34 -0.96
C PRO A 103 -2.79 -9.19 -0.77
N LEU A 104 -3.99 -9.53 -0.33
CA LEU A 104 -5.00 -8.55 0.08
C LEU A 104 -4.62 -8.00 1.45
N LEU A 105 -4.63 -6.67 1.56
CA LEU A 105 -4.43 -5.93 2.81
C LEU A 105 -5.78 -5.40 3.26
N ARG A 106 -6.45 -6.14 4.15
CA ARG A 106 -7.77 -5.77 4.64
C ARG A 106 -7.70 -4.77 5.79
N LYS A 107 -8.74 -3.96 5.92
CA LYS A 107 -8.90 -2.98 6.99
C LYS A 107 -10.02 -3.44 7.92
N ASP A 108 -9.67 -4.40 8.76
CA ASP A 108 -10.65 -5.07 9.63
C ASP A 108 -10.87 -4.26 10.90
N LEU A 109 -12.10 -3.75 11.11
CA LEU A 109 -12.45 -2.92 12.27
C LEU A 109 -12.20 -3.59 13.63
N VAL A 110 -11.97 -4.91 13.66
CA VAL A 110 -11.51 -5.62 14.86
C VAL A 110 -10.24 -4.99 15.46
N TRP A 111 -9.37 -4.40 14.64
CA TRP A 111 -8.17 -3.69 15.12
C TRP A 111 -8.50 -2.51 16.04
N LEU A 112 -9.67 -1.87 15.86
CA LEU A 112 -10.12 -0.80 16.76
C LEU A 112 -10.47 -1.33 18.15
N SER A 113 -10.88 -2.60 18.28
CA SER A 113 -11.28 -3.20 19.55
C SER A 113 -10.14 -3.28 20.56
N SER A 114 -8.88 -3.26 20.11
CA SER A 114 -7.68 -3.24 20.95
C SER A 114 -7.04 -1.84 21.04
N SER A 115 -7.78 -0.80 20.68
CA SER A 115 -7.32 0.59 20.65
C SER A 115 -8.22 1.49 21.50
N PRO A 116 -7.85 2.77 21.74
CA PRO A 116 -8.75 3.75 22.37
C PRO A 116 -10.09 3.95 21.63
N TRP A 117 -10.21 3.48 20.39
CA TRP A 117 -11.37 3.65 19.52
C TRP A 117 -12.37 2.48 19.58
N ALA A 118 -12.19 1.53 20.50
CA ALA A 118 -13.03 0.35 20.63
C ALA A 118 -14.53 0.67 20.76
N SER A 119 -14.90 1.77 21.42
CA SER A 119 -16.29 2.18 21.60
C SER A 119 -17.00 2.61 20.31
N TYR A 120 -16.28 2.84 19.22
CA TYR A 120 -16.88 3.25 17.95
C TYR A 120 -17.39 2.06 17.13
N VAL A 121 -16.91 0.84 17.39
CA VAL A 121 -17.30 -0.36 16.64
C VAL A 121 -18.52 -1.02 17.28
N PRO A 122 -19.52 -1.44 16.48
CA PRO A 122 -19.69 -1.18 15.05
C PRO A 122 -20.52 0.08 14.75
N ASP A 123 -21.16 0.67 15.76
CA ASP A 123 -22.31 1.56 15.56
C ASP A 123 -21.95 3.01 15.22
N SER A 124 -20.71 3.44 15.44
CA SER A 124 -20.28 4.83 15.27
C SER A 124 -19.03 4.95 14.42
N VAL A 125 -18.78 4.01 13.50
CA VAL A 125 -17.60 4.03 12.62
C VAL A 125 -18.00 3.88 11.15
N LEU A 126 -17.37 4.68 10.29
CA LEU A 126 -17.49 4.60 8.84
C LEU A 126 -16.10 4.47 8.21
N LEU A 127 -15.88 3.38 7.48
CA LEU A 127 -14.68 3.18 6.67
C LEU A 127 -14.95 3.61 5.22
N VAL A 128 -14.09 4.46 4.67
CA VAL A 128 -14.16 4.94 3.29
C VAL A 128 -12.96 4.38 2.53
N ASP A 129 -13.19 3.39 1.67
CA ASP A 129 -12.16 2.71 0.87
C ASP A 129 -12.72 2.46 -0.54
N ASP A 130 -11.95 2.73 -1.58
CA ASP A 130 -12.41 2.54 -2.96
C ASP A 130 -12.49 1.07 -3.36
N ASP A 131 -11.83 0.16 -2.62
CA ASP A 131 -11.83 -1.28 -2.88
C ASP A 131 -12.70 -2.04 -1.85
N PRO A 132 -13.90 -2.50 -2.26
CA PRO A 132 -14.80 -3.24 -1.37
C PRO A 132 -14.20 -4.48 -0.74
N ILE A 133 -13.27 -5.17 -1.43
CA ILE A 133 -12.73 -6.42 -0.92
C ILE A 133 -11.85 -6.20 0.32
N LYS A 134 -11.22 -5.03 0.47
CA LYS A 134 -10.44 -4.66 1.66
C LYS A 134 -11.30 -4.49 2.91
N CYS A 135 -12.60 -4.24 2.74
CA CYS A 135 -13.55 -3.97 3.83
C CYS A 135 -14.53 -5.14 4.09
N SER A 136 -14.45 -6.19 3.28
CA SER A 136 -15.50 -7.22 3.10
C SER A 136 -15.88 -8.05 4.33
N GLU A 137 -15.11 -7.99 5.42
CA GLU A 137 -15.43 -8.73 6.65
C GLU A 137 -15.69 -7.86 7.86
N ASN A 138 -15.91 -6.58 7.60
CA ASN A 138 -16.56 -5.71 8.55
C ASN A 138 -18.09 -5.90 8.49
N PRO A 139 -18.83 -5.56 9.57
CA PRO A 139 -20.28 -5.60 9.55
C PRO A 139 -20.87 -4.78 8.39
N ALA A 140 -22.00 -5.24 7.84
CA ALA A 140 -22.67 -4.52 6.76
C ALA A 140 -23.05 -3.10 7.20
N GLY A 141 -22.84 -2.11 6.34
CA GLY A 141 -23.12 -0.71 6.64
C GLY A 141 -22.02 0.05 7.39
N THR A 142 -20.89 -0.57 7.74
CA THR A 142 -19.76 0.16 8.35
C THR A 142 -18.75 0.70 7.33
N ALA A 143 -18.96 0.45 6.03
CA ALA A 143 -18.08 0.89 4.97
C ALA A 143 -18.84 1.42 3.75
N ILE A 144 -18.26 2.40 3.07
CA ILE A 144 -18.73 2.93 1.78
C ILE A 144 -17.59 2.98 0.78
N HIS A 145 -17.93 2.93 -0.51
CA HIS A 145 -16.98 2.72 -1.59
C HIS A 145 -17.12 3.80 -2.67
N PRO A 146 -16.36 4.91 -2.57
CA PRO A 146 -16.26 5.89 -3.64
C PRO A 146 -15.56 5.32 -4.86
N SER A 147 -15.77 5.94 -6.03
CA SER A 147 -15.06 5.55 -7.24
C SER A 147 -13.55 5.71 -7.09
N THR A 148 -12.77 4.76 -7.60
CA THR A 148 -11.30 4.82 -7.58
C THR A 148 -10.79 6.01 -8.39
N PHE A 149 -9.97 6.85 -7.77
CA PHE A 149 -9.32 7.98 -8.42
C PHE A 149 -8.13 7.54 -9.26
N THR A 150 -8.11 7.99 -10.51
CA THR A 150 -7.04 7.77 -11.49
C THR A 150 -6.63 9.07 -12.15
N THR A 151 -5.41 9.15 -12.67
CA THR A 151 -4.79 10.40 -13.18
C THR A 151 -5.50 11.00 -14.41
N SER A 152 -6.43 10.28 -15.03
CA SER A 152 -7.18 10.73 -16.22
C SER A 152 -8.48 11.49 -15.92
N ALA A 153 -8.88 11.60 -14.65
CA ALA A 153 -10.20 12.12 -14.28
C ALA A 153 -10.18 13.65 -14.05
N THR A 154 -10.18 14.43 -15.14
CA THR A 154 -10.14 15.91 -15.08
C THR A 154 -11.44 16.56 -14.60
N SER A 155 -12.54 15.82 -14.55
CA SER A 155 -13.85 16.26 -14.05
C SER A 155 -14.34 15.43 -12.85
N ASP A 156 -13.41 14.87 -12.08
CA ASP A 156 -13.74 14.07 -10.89
C ASP A 156 -14.40 14.94 -9.81
N THR A 157 -15.64 14.64 -9.43
CA THR A 157 -16.38 15.32 -8.36
C THR A 157 -16.70 14.39 -7.20
N GLU A 158 -16.08 13.21 -7.12
CA GLU A 158 -16.43 12.19 -6.13
C GLU A 158 -16.22 12.68 -4.69
N LEU A 159 -15.22 13.54 -4.44
CA LEU A 159 -15.01 14.10 -3.10
C LEU A 159 -16.08 15.13 -2.71
N LEU A 160 -16.76 15.76 -3.68
CA LEU A 160 -17.93 16.60 -3.39
C LEU A 160 -19.12 15.74 -2.98
N ARG A 161 -19.36 14.63 -3.70
CA ARG A 161 -20.37 13.63 -3.33
C ARG A 161 -20.11 13.02 -1.95
N LEU A 162 -18.86 12.67 -1.67
CA LEU A 162 -18.46 12.17 -0.35
C LEU A 162 -18.69 13.21 0.75
N ALA A 163 -18.32 14.47 0.51
CA ALA A 163 -18.56 15.55 1.45
C ALA A 163 -20.07 15.73 1.73
N ALA A 164 -20.90 15.74 0.69
CA ALA A 164 -22.35 15.81 0.80
C ALA A 164 -22.92 14.63 1.62
N TYR A 165 -22.48 13.40 1.34
CA TYR A 165 -22.91 12.21 2.07
C TYR A 165 -22.57 12.30 3.57
N LEU A 166 -21.37 12.76 3.90
CA LEU A 166 -20.92 12.93 5.29
C LEU A 166 -21.70 14.03 6.03
N GLN A 167 -22.13 15.10 5.34
CA GLN A 167 -23.02 16.11 5.92
C GLN A 167 -24.39 15.53 6.29
N VAL A 168 -24.97 14.74 5.38
CA VAL A 168 -26.25 14.05 5.62
C VAL A 168 -26.11 13.04 6.75
N LEU A 169 -25.04 12.25 6.78
CA LEU A 169 -24.75 11.31 7.87
C LEU A 169 -24.63 12.03 9.22
N ALA A 170 -23.84 13.11 9.28
CA ALA A 170 -23.60 13.84 10.53
C ALA A 170 -24.87 14.48 11.10
N SER A 171 -25.81 14.85 10.21
CA SER A 171 -27.11 15.45 10.54
C SER A 171 -28.23 14.42 10.68
N SER A 172 -27.96 13.14 10.44
CA SER A 172 -28.95 12.08 10.51
C SER A 172 -29.40 11.82 11.95
N GLU A 173 -30.67 11.44 12.09
CA GLU A 173 -31.26 10.96 13.35
C GLU A 173 -31.16 9.44 13.53
N CYS A 174 -30.54 8.71 12.58
CA CYS A 174 -30.30 7.27 12.72
C CYS A 174 -29.52 6.96 14.01
N GLY A 175 -29.85 5.83 14.64
CA GLY A 175 -29.25 5.39 15.89
C GLY A 175 -27.81 4.86 15.72
N SER A 176 -27.42 4.52 14.50
CA SER A 176 -26.08 4.02 14.18
C SER A 176 -25.66 4.33 12.74
N VAL A 177 -24.36 4.28 12.46
CA VAL A 177 -23.81 4.39 11.11
C VAL A 177 -24.30 3.26 10.19
N PRO A 178 -24.27 1.97 10.59
CA PRO A 178 -24.82 0.89 9.75
C PRO A 178 -26.27 1.10 9.33
N GLU A 179 -27.12 1.54 10.25
CA GLU A 179 -28.52 1.85 9.95
C GLU A 179 -28.62 2.90 8.84
N PHE A 180 -27.86 4.00 8.96
CA PHE A 180 -27.84 5.06 7.96
C PHE A 180 -27.34 4.56 6.59
N VAL A 181 -26.20 3.88 6.56
CA VAL A 181 -25.56 3.45 5.30
C VAL A 181 -26.42 2.42 4.57
N LEU A 182 -27.07 1.50 5.29
CA LEU A 182 -27.97 0.52 4.69
C LEU A 182 -29.27 1.16 4.19
N ALA A 183 -29.79 2.17 4.88
CA ALA A 183 -30.97 2.91 4.45
C ALA A 183 -30.67 3.88 3.28
N ARG A 184 -29.44 4.36 3.19
CA ARG A 184 -28.95 5.28 2.14
C ARG A 184 -27.62 4.79 1.56
N PRO A 185 -27.63 3.77 0.69
CA PRO A 185 -26.42 3.22 0.09
C PRO A 185 -25.64 4.28 -0.69
N TYR A 186 -24.33 4.34 -0.46
CA TYR A 186 -23.48 5.38 -1.06
C TYR A 186 -23.44 5.31 -2.58
N ASP A 187 -23.52 4.13 -3.19
CA ASP A 187 -23.51 3.91 -4.65
C ASP A 187 -24.70 4.57 -5.38
N SER A 188 -25.84 4.66 -4.71
CA SER A 188 -27.08 5.26 -5.21
C SER A 188 -27.31 6.72 -4.77
N PHE A 189 -26.48 7.24 -3.86
CA PHE A 189 -26.60 8.60 -3.33
C PHE A 189 -26.40 9.70 -4.40
N GLN A 190 -27.19 10.78 -4.31
CA GLN A 190 -27.09 11.96 -5.19
C GLN A 190 -26.98 13.25 -4.36
N GLU A 191 -26.20 14.22 -4.84
CA GLU A 191 -25.86 15.46 -4.11
C GLU A 191 -27.06 16.38 -3.82
N GLU A 192 -28.19 16.25 -4.54
CA GLU A 192 -29.35 17.13 -4.39
C GLU A 192 -30.09 17.00 -3.04
N GLU A 193 -29.74 16.01 -2.21
CA GLU A 193 -30.35 15.80 -0.90
C GLU A 193 -29.82 16.74 0.22
N VAL A 194 -28.86 17.63 -0.08
CA VAL A 194 -28.24 18.52 0.93
C VAL A 194 -28.79 19.96 0.84
N PRO A 195 -29.40 20.51 1.91
CA PRO A 195 -29.73 21.93 1.96
C PRO A 195 -28.46 22.80 1.89
N PRO A 196 -28.45 23.96 1.20
CA PRO A 196 -27.24 24.78 1.09
C PRO A 196 -26.75 25.25 2.45
N LEU A 197 -25.48 24.95 2.79
CA LEU A 197 -24.78 25.60 3.90
C LEU A 197 -24.33 27.01 3.49
N GLU A 198 -24.60 28.01 4.32
CA GLU A 198 -24.18 29.39 4.07
C GLU A 198 -22.64 29.52 4.03
N PRO A 199 -22.09 30.31 3.09
CA PRO A 199 -20.64 30.41 2.91
C PRO A 199 -19.96 31.22 4.03
N PRO A 200 -18.76 30.81 4.48
CA PRO A 200 -17.98 31.59 5.42
C PRO A 200 -17.34 32.83 4.75
N ALA A 201 -17.25 33.91 5.52
CA ALA A 201 -16.81 35.23 5.08
C ALA A 201 -15.35 35.26 4.58
N LYS A 202 -15.16 35.85 3.40
CA LYS A 202 -13.86 36.11 2.75
C LYS A 202 -12.95 36.98 3.64
N ARG A 203 -11.69 36.58 3.83
CA ARG A 203 -10.60 37.49 4.23
C ARG A 203 -9.57 37.61 3.10
N LEU A 204 -9.26 38.86 2.75
CA LEU A 204 -8.18 39.28 1.85
C LEU A 204 -6.83 39.35 2.58
N ARG A 205 -5.76 38.97 1.85
CA ARG A 205 -4.38 39.55 1.75
C ARG A 205 -3.48 38.49 1.10
N GLY A 206 -2.54 38.72 0.18
CA GLY A 206 -1.91 39.91 -0.39
C GLY A 206 -0.38 39.69 -0.46
N CYS A 207 0.22 39.74 -1.67
CA CYS A 207 1.66 39.70 -2.03
C CYS A 207 2.50 38.50 -1.52
N GLY A 208 3.40 37.85 -2.26
CA GLY A 208 4.21 38.19 -3.43
C GLY A 208 5.68 37.84 -3.10
N ILE A 209 6.41 37.22 -4.04
CA ILE A 209 7.89 37.25 -4.29
C ILE A 209 8.44 35.88 -4.77
N GLU A 210 8.74 35.89 -6.08
CA GLU A 210 9.96 35.49 -6.81
C GLU A 210 10.55 34.06 -6.81
N SER A 211 10.96 33.75 -8.04
CA SER A 211 11.53 32.57 -8.67
C SER A 211 13.05 32.46 -8.54
N GLY A 212 13.56 31.22 -8.55
CA GLY A 212 14.94 30.88 -8.86
C GLY A 212 15.06 29.41 -9.23
N GLY A 213 15.54 29.11 -10.43
CA GLY A 213 15.79 27.75 -10.92
C GLY A 213 17.26 27.34 -10.79
N ASP A 214 17.55 26.05 -11.00
CA ASP A 214 18.58 25.59 -11.94
C ASP A 214 18.57 24.06 -12.11
N SER A 215 18.78 23.64 -13.36
CA SER A 215 19.17 22.31 -13.88
C SER A 215 20.61 21.95 -13.44
N ASP A 216 21.21 20.77 -13.58
CA ASP A 216 21.26 19.70 -14.58
C ASP A 216 22.19 18.59 -14.01
N GLY A 217 22.28 17.42 -14.64
CA GLY A 217 23.53 16.63 -14.61
C GLY A 217 23.39 15.15 -14.27
N SER A 218 23.16 14.34 -15.30
CA SER A 218 23.35 12.88 -15.29
C SER A 218 24.44 12.50 -16.27
N GLU A 219 25.43 11.70 -15.85
CA GLU A 219 26.30 10.85 -16.70
C GLU A 219 26.85 9.66 -15.86
N PRO A 220 27.24 8.53 -16.48
CA PRO A 220 27.14 7.18 -15.91
C PRO A 220 28.48 6.44 -15.75
N VAL A 221 28.71 5.61 -14.72
CA VAL A 221 29.82 4.61 -14.76
C VAL A 221 29.59 3.33 -13.91
N ALA A 222 29.69 2.20 -14.62
CA ALA A 222 30.18 0.84 -14.32
C ALA A 222 30.19 0.24 -12.90
N GLY A 223 29.74 -1.03 -12.81
CA GLY A 223 30.17 -1.95 -11.76
C GLY A 223 29.21 -3.04 -11.29
N LEU A 224 28.29 -3.57 -12.09
CA LEU A 224 27.27 -4.55 -11.67
C LEU A 224 27.87 -5.92 -11.24
N ARG A 225 28.29 -6.05 -9.99
CA ARG A 225 28.70 -7.33 -9.37
C ARG A 225 27.48 -7.97 -8.67
N ALA A 226 27.18 -9.24 -8.95
CA ALA A 226 26.08 -9.95 -8.29
C ALA A 226 26.38 -10.16 -6.79
N VAL A 227 25.40 -9.86 -5.93
CA VAL A 227 25.46 -9.96 -4.46
C VAL A 227 24.10 -10.45 -3.93
N GLU A 228 24.07 -10.91 -2.68
CA GLU A 228 22.83 -10.98 -1.91
C GLU A 228 22.75 -9.77 -0.99
N ALA A 229 21.60 -9.13 -0.91
CA ALA A 229 21.36 -8.05 0.04
C ALA A 229 20.18 -8.38 0.97
N PHE A 230 20.32 -8.03 2.24
CA PHE A 230 19.33 -8.29 3.27
C PHE A 230 18.18 -7.31 3.14
N TRP A 231 16.98 -7.85 2.94
CA TRP A 231 15.74 -7.13 2.84
C TRP A 231 15.00 -7.16 4.17
N GLN A 232 15.08 -6.06 4.89
CA GLN A 232 14.54 -5.89 6.24
C GLN A 232 13.03 -6.20 6.35
N ASP A 233 12.23 -5.92 5.30
CA ASP A 233 10.78 -6.07 5.38
C ASP A 233 10.34 -7.56 5.29
N ALA A 234 11.18 -8.45 4.71
CA ALA A 234 10.97 -9.90 4.70
C ALA A 234 11.89 -10.66 5.67
N ALA A 235 12.82 -9.95 6.31
CA ALA A 235 13.93 -10.54 7.08
C ALA A 235 14.69 -11.62 6.30
N ASP A 236 14.88 -11.42 4.99
CA ASP A 236 15.48 -12.42 4.09
C ASP A 236 16.56 -11.78 3.19
N TRP A 237 17.46 -12.61 2.68
CA TRP A 237 18.53 -12.21 1.76
C TRP A 237 18.06 -12.41 0.32
N LEU A 238 17.89 -11.31 -0.42
CA LEU A 238 17.42 -11.32 -1.80
C LEU A 238 18.57 -11.10 -2.80
N PRO A 239 18.47 -11.65 -4.02
CA PRO A 239 19.45 -11.43 -5.08
C PRO A 239 19.44 -9.96 -5.54
N ALA A 240 20.62 -9.38 -5.66
CA ALA A 240 20.83 -8.02 -6.10
C ALA A 240 22.16 -7.87 -6.85
N ARG A 241 22.39 -6.69 -7.42
CA ARG A 241 23.64 -6.31 -8.07
C ARG A 241 24.21 -5.11 -7.35
N LEU A 242 25.39 -5.26 -6.78
CA LEU A 242 26.13 -4.14 -6.24
C LEU A 242 26.50 -3.22 -7.40
N LEU A 243 25.96 -2.01 -7.37
CA LEU A 243 26.29 -0.92 -8.27
C LEU A 243 27.59 -0.25 -7.84
N GLN A 244 27.75 -0.04 -6.53
CA GLN A 244 28.93 0.62 -5.96
C GLN A 244 29.11 0.26 -4.47
N ALA A 245 30.34 -0.03 -4.06
CA ALA A 245 30.71 -0.05 -2.64
C ALA A 245 31.12 1.36 -2.18
N LEU A 246 30.53 1.83 -1.09
CA LEU A 246 30.78 3.16 -0.54
C LEU A 246 31.95 3.13 0.47
N PRO A 247 32.62 4.27 0.72
CA PRO A 247 33.81 4.32 1.59
C PRO A 247 33.55 3.92 3.05
N ASP A 248 32.30 3.99 3.50
CA ASP A 248 31.86 3.57 4.84
C ASP A 248 31.56 2.06 4.93
N GLY A 249 31.76 1.32 3.84
CA GLY A 249 31.50 -0.12 3.73
C GLY A 249 30.08 -0.46 3.30
N SER A 250 29.16 0.51 3.20
CA SER A 250 27.81 0.27 2.71
C SER A 250 27.81 -0.03 1.20
N GLY A 251 26.79 -0.77 0.75
CA GLY A 251 26.65 -1.17 -0.65
C GLY A 251 25.45 -0.50 -1.28
N TRP A 252 25.62 0.15 -2.42
CA TRP A 252 24.50 0.55 -3.26
C TRP A 252 24.15 -0.60 -4.20
N VAL A 253 22.98 -1.22 -4.01
CA VAL A 253 22.56 -2.41 -4.73
C VAL A 253 21.32 -2.13 -5.58
N ARG A 254 21.19 -2.85 -6.70
CA ARG A 254 19.98 -2.94 -7.52
C ARG A 254 19.38 -4.33 -7.38
N TRP A 255 18.13 -4.44 -6.93
CA TRP A 255 17.44 -5.70 -6.74
C TRP A 255 17.12 -6.37 -8.08
N ASP A 256 17.35 -7.68 -8.18
CA ASP A 256 17.07 -8.42 -9.43
C ASP A 256 15.56 -8.63 -9.67
N GLU A 257 14.73 -8.57 -8.62
CA GLU A 257 13.28 -8.80 -8.69
C GLU A 257 12.53 -7.68 -9.43
N ASP A 258 12.84 -6.43 -9.12
CA ASP A 258 12.11 -5.27 -9.63
C ASP A 258 13.00 -4.18 -10.23
N GLY A 259 14.32 -4.37 -10.22
CA GLY A 259 15.28 -3.40 -10.69
C GLY A 259 15.39 -2.15 -9.81
N SER A 260 14.73 -2.12 -8.64
CA SER A 260 14.83 -1.01 -7.70
C SER A 260 16.22 -0.95 -7.08
N GLU A 261 16.62 0.24 -6.63
CA GLU A 261 17.95 0.48 -6.09
C GLU A 261 17.85 0.87 -4.62
N SER A 262 18.80 0.43 -3.81
CA SER A 262 18.81 0.67 -2.36
C SER A 262 20.24 0.71 -1.85
N THR A 263 20.52 1.61 -0.91
CA THR A 263 21.76 1.56 -0.13
C THR A 263 21.54 0.67 1.08
N VAL A 264 22.39 -0.34 1.23
CA VAL A 264 22.33 -1.31 2.32
C VAL A 264 23.61 -1.21 3.17
N PRO A 265 23.50 -1.26 4.52
CA PRO A 265 24.65 -1.25 5.43
C PRO A 265 25.69 -2.34 5.12
N PRO A 266 26.95 -2.22 5.59
CA PRO A 266 28.01 -3.18 5.32
C PRO A 266 27.64 -4.64 5.61
N ASP A 267 26.89 -4.87 6.70
CA ASP A 267 26.48 -6.21 7.14
C ASP A 267 25.24 -6.74 6.40
N TRP A 268 24.64 -5.94 5.51
CA TRP A 268 23.38 -6.23 4.81
C TRP A 268 23.58 -6.49 3.33
N TRP A 269 24.81 -6.66 2.89
CA TRP A 269 25.09 -7.25 1.60
C TRP A 269 26.28 -8.17 1.73
N ARG A 270 26.26 -9.24 0.96
CA ARG A 270 27.30 -10.27 0.98
C ARG A 270 27.42 -10.88 -0.40
N ASP A 271 28.54 -11.55 -0.64
CA ASP A 271 28.65 -12.41 -1.80
C ASP A 271 27.57 -13.50 -1.74
N PRO A 272 26.92 -13.86 -2.86
CA PRO A 272 25.83 -14.80 -2.85
C PRO A 272 26.27 -16.11 -2.22
N VAL A 273 25.63 -16.50 -1.11
CA VAL A 273 25.92 -17.80 -0.49
C VAL A 273 25.25 -18.85 -1.37
N ARG A 274 26.04 -19.68 -2.04
CA ARG A 274 25.61 -20.71 -2.99
C ARG A 274 24.61 -21.69 -2.32
N ARG A 275 23.31 -21.47 -2.51
CA ARG A 275 22.26 -22.17 -1.75
C ARG A 275 21.92 -23.57 -2.25
N TRP A 276 22.05 -23.79 -3.56
CA TRP A 276 21.73 -25.07 -4.18
C TRP A 276 22.99 -25.72 -4.72
N ARG A 277 23.15 -27.02 -4.44
CA ARG A 277 24.22 -27.85 -5.02
C ARG A 277 23.64 -29.01 -5.79
N ARG A 278 24.29 -29.38 -6.89
CA ARG A 278 24.01 -30.63 -7.61
C ARG A 278 24.60 -31.79 -6.82
N VAL A 279 23.77 -32.75 -6.46
CA VAL A 279 24.16 -33.93 -5.68
C VAL A 279 23.83 -35.18 -6.47
N GLU A 280 24.77 -36.11 -6.53
CA GLU A 280 24.53 -37.43 -7.11
C GLU A 280 23.77 -38.33 -6.13
N SER A 281 22.78 -39.07 -6.64
CA SER A 281 22.00 -40.01 -5.85
C SER A 281 22.85 -41.17 -5.38
N ARG A 282 23.00 -41.30 -4.06
CA ARG A 282 23.66 -42.45 -3.40
C ARG A 282 23.01 -43.80 -3.74
N LYS A 283 21.74 -43.80 -4.19
CA LYS A 283 20.99 -45.02 -4.53
C LYS A 283 21.01 -45.36 -6.01
N LYS A 284 21.31 -44.38 -6.89
CA LYS A 284 21.29 -44.53 -8.35
C LYS A 284 22.45 -43.71 -8.94
N PRO A 285 23.64 -44.32 -9.10
CA PRO A 285 24.76 -43.66 -9.75
C PRO A 285 24.36 -43.09 -11.11
N GLY A 286 24.80 -41.86 -11.42
CA GLY A 286 24.45 -41.10 -12.62
C GLY A 286 23.14 -40.31 -12.54
N VAL A 287 22.35 -40.43 -11.46
CA VAL A 287 21.13 -39.61 -11.26
C VAL A 287 21.43 -38.43 -10.35
N PHE A 288 21.29 -37.21 -10.86
CA PHE A 288 21.52 -35.98 -10.11
C PHE A 288 20.21 -35.32 -9.66
N TYR A 289 20.26 -34.74 -8.46
CA TYR A 289 19.22 -33.90 -7.87
C TYR A 289 19.85 -32.66 -7.22
N TYR A 290 19.04 -31.64 -6.97
CA TYR A 290 19.48 -30.41 -6.32
C TYR A 290 19.04 -30.42 -4.86
N HIS A 291 19.95 -30.04 -3.98
CA HIS A 291 19.72 -29.97 -2.53
C HIS A 291 20.01 -28.57 -2.02
N ASP A 292 19.05 -28.00 -1.31
CA ASP A 292 19.22 -26.74 -0.60
C ASP A 292 19.82 -27.03 0.78
N ALA A 293 21.03 -26.52 1.02
CA ALA A 293 21.74 -26.77 2.28
C ALA A 293 21.14 -26.02 3.49
N SER A 294 20.31 -25.00 3.24
CA SER A 294 19.72 -24.13 4.26
C SER A 294 18.32 -24.57 4.67
N THR A 295 17.49 -25.01 3.71
CA THR A 295 16.11 -25.47 3.99
C THR A 295 16.02 -27.00 4.12
N GLY A 296 17.02 -27.73 3.63
CA GLY A 296 17.00 -29.19 3.53
C GLY A 296 16.11 -29.71 2.41
N GLU A 297 15.57 -28.84 1.56
CA GLU A 297 14.73 -29.21 0.43
C GLU A 297 15.52 -29.90 -0.67
N THR A 298 14.85 -30.76 -1.42
CA THR A 298 15.43 -31.45 -2.58
C THR A 298 14.49 -31.39 -3.76
N GLN A 299 15.05 -31.21 -4.95
CA GLN A 299 14.29 -31.22 -6.20
C GLN A 299 15.07 -31.87 -7.33
N LEU A 300 14.36 -32.42 -8.32
CA LEU A 300 14.98 -33.12 -9.44
C LEU A 300 15.53 -32.16 -10.50
N GLU A 301 14.80 -31.08 -10.78
CA GLU A 301 15.17 -30.10 -11.81
C GLU A 301 15.97 -28.95 -11.19
N PRO A 302 16.85 -28.28 -11.95
CA PRO A 302 17.63 -27.16 -11.43
C PRO A 302 16.72 -26.01 -10.98
N PRO A 303 17.07 -25.32 -9.90
CA PRO A 303 16.32 -24.16 -9.42
C PRO A 303 16.44 -22.98 -10.41
N ALA A 304 15.53 -22.02 -10.28
CA ALA A 304 15.61 -20.76 -11.01
C ALA A 304 17.01 -20.12 -10.79
N PRO A 305 17.63 -19.52 -11.83
CA PRO A 305 17.04 -19.12 -13.11
C PRO A 305 17.10 -20.15 -14.25
N TRP A 306 17.46 -21.41 -13.95
CA TRP A 306 17.53 -22.47 -14.95
C TRP A 306 16.16 -23.10 -15.23
N GLU A 307 15.91 -23.43 -16.49
CA GLU A 307 14.68 -24.07 -16.92
C GLU A 307 14.91 -25.14 -17.98
N GLN A 308 14.15 -26.23 -17.90
CA GLN A 308 14.13 -27.25 -18.93
C GLN A 308 13.24 -26.80 -20.10
N ARG A 309 13.76 -26.90 -21.32
CA ARG A 309 13.06 -26.60 -22.57
C ARG A 309 13.21 -27.74 -23.56
N GLU A 310 12.18 -27.94 -24.36
CA GLU A 310 12.22 -28.88 -25.48
C GLU A 310 12.83 -28.22 -26.72
N SER A 311 13.68 -28.95 -27.44
CA SER A 311 14.30 -28.52 -28.68
C SER A 311 13.25 -28.32 -29.76
N ARG A 312 13.18 -27.10 -30.30
CA ARG A 312 12.31 -26.78 -31.45
C ARG A 312 12.70 -27.51 -32.74
N ARG A 313 13.91 -28.09 -32.80
CA ARG A 313 14.44 -28.78 -33.98
C ARG A 313 14.30 -30.31 -33.90
N GLN A 314 14.14 -30.85 -32.69
CA GLN A 314 14.04 -32.30 -32.45
C GLN A 314 13.07 -32.54 -31.29
N ALA A 315 11.87 -33.00 -31.63
CA ALA A 315 10.85 -33.34 -30.63
C ALA A 315 11.37 -34.45 -29.70
N GLY A 316 11.13 -34.31 -28.41
CA GLY A 316 11.57 -35.21 -27.34
C GLY A 316 13.00 -34.97 -26.84
N VAL A 317 13.74 -34.00 -27.39
CA VAL A 317 15.08 -33.62 -26.88
C VAL A 317 14.95 -32.41 -25.96
N PHE A 318 15.40 -32.55 -24.72
CA PHE A 318 15.35 -31.47 -23.72
C PHE A 318 16.74 -30.89 -23.46
N TYR A 319 16.78 -29.59 -23.16
CA TYR A 319 17.98 -28.88 -22.73
C TYR A 319 17.61 -27.88 -21.63
N TYR A 320 18.57 -27.54 -20.78
CA TYR A 320 18.45 -26.54 -19.74
C TYR A 320 18.89 -25.18 -20.28
N TRP A 321 18.13 -24.13 -19.99
CA TRP A 321 18.41 -22.76 -20.38
C TRP A 321 18.36 -21.85 -19.16
N ASN A 322 19.43 -21.07 -18.96
CA ASN A 322 19.48 -20.04 -17.94
C ASN A 322 18.83 -18.76 -18.48
N ARG A 323 17.70 -18.34 -17.90
CA ARG A 323 16.97 -17.15 -18.37
C ARG A 323 17.72 -15.83 -18.18
N VAL A 324 18.66 -15.79 -17.25
CA VAL A 324 19.39 -14.57 -16.88
C VAL A 324 20.66 -14.42 -17.71
N THR A 325 21.45 -15.50 -17.86
CA THR A 325 22.73 -15.44 -18.60
C THR A 325 22.61 -15.88 -20.05
N GLY A 326 21.50 -16.52 -20.43
CA GLY A 326 21.30 -17.06 -21.77
C GLY A 326 22.03 -18.39 -22.04
N VAL A 327 22.81 -18.90 -21.09
CA VAL A 327 23.59 -20.15 -21.23
C VAL A 327 22.65 -21.36 -21.38
N THR A 328 23.05 -22.33 -22.22
CA THR A 328 22.33 -23.59 -22.40
C THR A 328 23.20 -24.79 -22.05
N SER A 329 22.61 -25.81 -21.43
CA SER A 329 23.26 -27.09 -21.13
C SER A 329 22.36 -28.26 -21.51
N VAL A 330 22.93 -29.32 -22.09
CA VAL A 330 22.20 -30.56 -22.39
C VAL A 330 22.07 -31.43 -21.13
N GLU A 331 23.03 -31.32 -20.21
CA GLU A 331 23.03 -32.01 -18.92
C GLU A 331 22.57 -31.08 -17.79
N LYS A 332 22.20 -31.66 -16.65
CA LYS A 332 21.82 -30.91 -15.45
C LYS A 332 22.98 -30.01 -15.00
N PRO A 333 22.83 -28.68 -15.06
CA PRO A 333 23.94 -27.75 -14.86
C PRO A 333 24.47 -27.81 -13.43
N ASP A 334 25.79 -27.67 -13.28
CA ASP A 334 26.39 -27.34 -12.00
C ASP A 334 26.10 -25.89 -11.67
N LEU A 335 25.69 -25.64 -10.43
CA LEU A 335 25.33 -24.29 -9.96
C LEU A 335 26.55 -23.51 -9.45
N GLU A 336 27.76 -24.06 -9.67
CA GLU A 336 29.02 -23.53 -9.13
C GLU A 336 29.73 -22.54 -10.07
N ASP A 337 29.32 -22.43 -11.33
CA ASP A 337 29.99 -21.64 -12.38
C ASP A 337 29.21 -20.39 -12.82
N LEU A 338 28.40 -19.79 -11.95
CA LEU A 338 27.65 -18.56 -12.23
C LEU A 338 27.81 -17.49 -11.14
#